data_AF-A0A7W3P6L6-F1
#
_entry.id   AF-A0A7W3P6L6-F1
#
_cell.length_a   1.000
_cell.length_b   1.000
_cell.length_c   1.000
_cell.angle_alpha   90.00
_cell.angle_beta   90.00
_cell.angle_gamma   90.00
#
_symmetry.space_group_name_H-M   'P 1'
#
loop_
_entity.id
_entity.type
_entity.pdbx_description
1 polymer ?
#
loop_
_entity_poly.entity_id
_entity_poly.type
_entity_poly.pdbx_seq_one_letter_code
_entity_poly.pdbx_strand_id
1 'polypeptide(L)'
;MSGPVYGPGDHGAVTSPLADGPEPGRQRSIGELLGDVSQDLSRLMRQEVDLAKAEARQSAGRAGKGVGLFAGAAIAGVLLLVFVSVSAWWGLGQFIGNQWSALIVALVWAVVALALALAGRSELRRIRGLPDTTDTLSKIPNAVKGQEEVNR
;
A
#
# COMPACT_ATOMS: atom_id res chain seq x y z
N MET A 1 8.51 80.96 -15.82
CA MET A 1 9.34 81.48 -14.71
C MET A 1 10.48 80.50 -14.48
N SER A 2 11.71 81.01 -14.65
CA SER A 2 12.99 80.55 -14.09
C SER A 2 13.44 79.09 -14.31
N GLY A 3 14.42 78.90 -15.21
CA GLY A 3 15.19 77.65 -15.30
C GLY A 3 16.34 77.60 -14.28
N PRO A 4 17.21 76.57 -14.35
CA PRO A 4 18.58 76.70 -13.92
C PRO A 4 19.60 76.34 -15.02
N VAL A 5 20.68 77.09 -14.94
CA VAL A 5 21.92 77.09 -15.73
C VAL A 5 22.72 75.81 -15.49
N TYR A 6 23.35 75.26 -16.53
CA TYR A 6 24.46 74.31 -16.40
C TYR A 6 25.74 74.97 -16.91
N GLY A 7 26.72 75.15 -16.03
CA GLY A 7 28.08 75.56 -16.36
C GLY A 7 29.02 74.36 -16.41
N PRO A 8 30.12 74.41 -17.19
CA PRO A 8 31.09 73.32 -17.25
C PRO A 8 32.03 73.41 -16.04
N GLY A 9 32.05 72.34 -15.26
CA GLY A 9 32.89 72.18 -14.08
C GLY A 9 33.73 70.92 -14.25
N ASP A 10 34.91 71.13 -14.81
CA ASP A 10 35.83 70.09 -15.19
C ASP A 10 36.78 69.78 -14.01
N HIS A 11 36.96 68.48 -13.76
CA HIS A 11 38.13 67.82 -13.14
C HIS A 11 38.34 67.87 -11.62
N GLY A 12 38.31 66.69 -11.00
CA GLY A 12 38.88 66.46 -9.67
C GLY A 12 38.60 65.07 -9.12
N ALA A 13 39.45 64.12 -9.51
CA ALA A 13 39.72 62.81 -8.89
C ALA A 13 38.72 62.30 -7.82
N VAL A 14 37.85 61.38 -8.22
CA VAL A 14 37.29 60.39 -7.29
C VAL A 14 37.79 59.02 -7.75
N THR A 15 38.74 58.49 -6.99
CA THR A 15 39.24 57.13 -7.09
C THR A 15 38.07 56.16 -7.10
N SER A 16 37.90 55.41 -8.18
CA SER A 16 36.99 54.28 -8.27
C SER A 16 37.32 53.28 -7.14
N PRO A 17 36.38 52.96 -6.24
CA PRO A 17 36.37 51.62 -5.68
C PRO A 17 36.14 50.71 -6.87
N LEU A 18 37.10 49.83 -7.16
CA LEU A 18 36.91 48.70 -8.06
C LEU A 18 35.53 48.09 -7.75
N ALA A 19 34.59 48.32 -8.65
CA ALA A 19 33.45 47.44 -8.77
C ALA A 19 34.05 46.05 -8.96
N ASP A 20 33.86 45.20 -7.95
CA ASP A 20 34.13 43.77 -8.00
C ASP A 20 33.13 43.19 -9.01
N GLY A 21 33.44 43.44 -10.29
CA GLY A 21 32.74 42.86 -11.42
C GLY A 21 33.05 41.37 -11.42
N PRO A 22 32.07 40.49 -11.75
CA PRO A 22 32.31 39.06 -11.81
C PRO A 22 33.52 38.78 -12.72
N GLU A 23 34.60 38.26 -12.14
CA GLU A 23 35.85 37.91 -12.81
C GLU A 23 35.59 37.25 -14.18
N PRO A 24 35.98 37.89 -15.29
CA PRO A 24 35.84 37.30 -16.61
C PRO A 24 36.93 36.24 -16.82
N GLY A 25 36.52 34.97 -16.90
CA GLY A 25 37.27 33.97 -17.67
C GLY A 25 38.04 32.89 -16.92
N ARG A 26 37.66 32.49 -15.71
CA ARG A 26 38.08 31.17 -15.20
C ARG A 26 37.36 30.10 -16.02
N GLN A 27 38.03 29.57 -17.05
CA GLN A 27 37.56 28.41 -17.82
C GLN A 27 37.29 27.28 -16.81
N ARG A 28 36.01 26.95 -16.59
CA ARG A 28 35.65 25.86 -15.68
C ARG A 28 36.35 24.59 -16.15
N SER A 29 36.97 23.92 -15.21
CA SER A 29 37.63 22.65 -15.46
C SER A 29 36.57 21.62 -15.90
N ILE A 30 36.93 20.73 -16.82
CA ILE A 30 36.09 19.58 -17.20
C ILE A 30 35.73 18.74 -15.96
N GLY A 31 36.62 18.69 -14.96
CA GLY A 31 36.36 18.01 -13.68
C GLY A 31 35.27 18.69 -12.83
N GLU A 32 35.15 20.02 -12.90
CA GLU A 32 34.10 20.79 -12.22
C GLU A 32 32.73 20.54 -12.86
N LEU A 33 32.67 20.56 -14.19
CA LEU A 33 31.44 20.26 -14.95
C LEU A 33 30.95 18.82 -14.74
N LEU A 34 31.88 17.86 -14.69
CA LEU A 34 31.54 16.46 -14.43
C LEU A 34 31.05 16.24 -12.99
N GLY A 35 31.61 17.01 -12.04
CA GLY A 35 31.16 17.05 -10.65
C GLY A 35 29.73 17.55 -10.51
N ASP A 36 29.40 18.67 -11.18
CA ASP A 36 28.05 19.24 -11.19
C ASP A 36 27.02 18.26 -11.77
N VAL A 37 27.33 17.64 -12.92
CA VAL A 37 26.44 16.64 -13.56
C VAL A 37 26.25 15.42 -12.66
N SER A 38 27.31 14.90 -12.05
CA SER A 38 27.22 13.78 -11.10
C SER A 38 26.37 14.14 -9.87
N GLN A 39 26.49 15.37 -9.39
CA GLN A 39 25.70 15.87 -8.28
C GLN A 39 24.22 16.02 -8.66
N ASP A 40 23.92 16.51 -9.86
CA ASP A 40 22.55 16.65 -10.35
C ASP A 40 21.88 15.31 -10.63
N LEU A 41 22.60 14.33 -11.20
CA LEU A 41 22.11 12.94 -11.31
C LEU A 41 21.84 12.34 -9.93
N SER A 42 22.72 12.59 -8.96
CA SER A 42 22.53 12.12 -7.58
C SER A 42 21.31 12.76 -6.91
N ARG A 43 20.99 14.02 -7.25
CA ARG A 43 19.78 14.71 -6.78
C ARG A 43 18.52 14.12 -7.43
N LEU A 44 18.52 13.90 -8.73
CA LEU A 44 17.39 13.30 -9.47
C LEU A 44 17.06 11.89 -8.95
N MET A 45 18.07 11.04 -8.79
CA MET A 45 17.87 9.70 -8.23
C MET A 45 17.24 9.73 -6.84
N ARG A 46 17.65 10.69 -6.00
CA ARG A 46 17.09 10.85 -4.65
C ARG A 46 15.65 11.34 -4.70
N GLN A 47 15.33 12.26 -5.61
CA GLN A 47 13.97 12.74 -5.85
C GLN A 47 13.05 11.63 -6.36
N GLU A 48 13.52 10.78 -7.27
CA GLU A 48 12.72 9.66 -7.80
C GLU A 48 12.40 8.65 -6.68
N VAL A 49 13.38 8.36 -5.82
CA VAL A 49 13.16 7.52 -4.63
C VAL A 49 12.19 8.18 -3.65
N ASP A 50 12.33 9.49 -3.40
CA ASP A 50 11.43 10.21 -2.50
C ASP A 50 10.00 10.26 -3.04
N LEU A 51 9.83 10.41 -4.35
CA LEU A 51 8.55 10.37 -5.04
C LEU A 51 7.93 8.97 -4.96
N ALA A 52 8.69 7.93 -5.31
CA ALA A 52 8.24 6.54 -5.22
C ALA A 52 7.84 6.19 -3.78
N LYS A 53 8.58 6.69 -2.78
CA LYS A 53 8.24 6.52 -1.37
C LYS A 53 6.96 7.25 -0.99
N ALA A 54 6.73 8.45 -1.52
CA ALA A 54 5.49 9.20 -1.31
C ALA A 54 4.29 8.48 -1.93
N GLU A 55 4.41 7.99 -3.16
CA GLU A 55 3.36 7.24 -3.86
C GLU A 55 3.08 5.89 -3.18
N ALA A 56 4.12 5.19 -2.73
CA ALA A 56 3.97 3.96 -1.94
C ALA A 56 3.23 4.22 -0.63
N ARG A 57 3.54 5.31 0.08
CA ARG A 57 2.82 5.70 1.31
C ARG A 57 1.35 6.05 1.03
N GLN A 58 1.08 6.80 -0.03
CA GLN A 58 -0.29 7.13 -0.43
C GLN A 58 -1.07 5.88 -0.79
N SER A 59 -0.46 4.97 -1.54
CA SER A 59 -1.04 3.67 -1.93
C SER A 59 -1.31 2.80 -0.71
N ALA A 60 -0.35 2.71 0.22
CA ALA A 60 -0.52 1.98 1.47
C ALA A 60 -1.64 2.57 2.35
N GLY A 61 -1.76 3.90 2.42
CA GLY A 61 -2.84 4.56 3.15
C GLY A 61 -4.22 4.29 2.53
N ARG A 62 -4.33 4.33 1.20
CA ARG A 62 -5.58 4.00 0.47
C ARG A 62 -5.95 2.53 0.65
N ALA A 63 -4.99 1.63 0.47
CA ALA A 63 -5.19 0.20 0.68
C ALA A 63 -5.60 -0.10 2.14
N GLY A 64 -4.91 0.50 3.11
CA GLY A 64 -5.22 0.37 4.54
C GLY A 64 -6.61 0.88 4.89
N LYS A 65 -7.03 2.03 4.34
CA LYS A 65 -8.40 2.54 4.48
C LYS A 65 -9.42 1.57 3.87
N GLY A 66 -9.14 1.04 2.67
CA GLY A 66 -9.99 0.05 2.01
C GLY A 66 -10.17 -1.20 2.87
N VAL A 67 -9.08 -1.80 3.33
CA VAL A 67 -9.10 -2.97 4.24
C VAL A 67 -9.86 -2.64 5.52
N GLY A 68 -9.62 -1.48 6.13
CA GLY A 68 -10.33 -1.04 7.34
C GLY A 68 -11.85 -0.89 7.13
N LEU A 69 -12.27 -0.30 6.01
CA LEU A 69 -13.68 -0.18 5.65
C LEU A 69 -14.34 -1.55 5.43
N PHE A 70 -13.66 -2.47 4.73
CA PHE A 70 -14.17 -3.83 4.53
C PHE A 70 -14.25 -4.62 5.84
N ALA A 71 -13.28 -4.48 6.74
CA ALA A 71 -13.33 -5.09 8.06
C ALA A 71 -14.51 -4.54 8.88
N GLY A 72 -14.71 -3.22 8.89
CA GLY A 72 -15.86 -2.59 9.53
C GLY A 72 -17.19 -3.04 8.94
N ALA A 73 -17.28 -3.13 7.60
CA ALA A 73 -18.45 -3.63 6.90
C ALA A 73 -18.75 -5.10 7.23
N ALA A 74 -17.73 -5.94 7.37
CA ALA A 74 -17.89 -7.34 7.78
C ALA A 74 -18.49 -7.43 9.19
N ILE A 75 -17.97 -6.67 10.16
CA ILE A 75 -18.50 -6.63 11.53
C ILE A 75 -19.94 -6.11 11.54
N ALA A 76 -20.21 -4.99 10.85
CA ALA A 76 -21.55 -4.41 10.75
C ALA A 76 -22.54 -5.40 10.08
N GLY A 77 -22.09 -6.12 9.05
CA GLY A 77 -22.87 -7.16 8.39
C GLY A 77 -23.24 -8.31 9.33
N VAL A 78 -22.30 -8.78 10.15
CA VAL A 78 -22.57 -9.80 11.18
C VAL A 78 -23.61 -9.30 12.19
N LEU A 79 -23.46 -8.07 12.70
CA LEU A 79 -24.43 -7.49 13.63
C LEU A 79 -25.82 -7.36 13.01
N LEU A 80 -25.90 -6.88 11.76
CA LEU A 80 -27.16 -6.80 11.02
C LEU A 80 -27.83 -8.18 10.90
N LEU A 81 -27.06 -9.21 10.54
CA LEU A 81 -27.57 -10.58 10.42
C LEU A 81 -28.11 -11.10 11.75
N VAL A 82 -27.45 -10.80 12.87
CA VAL A 82 -27.94 -11.15 14.22
C VAL A 82 -29.26 -10.45 14.51
N PHE A 83 -29.36 -9.13 14.31
CA PHE A 83 -30.59 -8.39 14.57
C PHE A 83 -31.74 -8.82 13.68
N VAL A 84 -31.49 -9.06 12.39
CA VAL A 84 -32.50 -9.61 11.47
C VAL A 84 -32.96 -10.99 11.92
N SER A 85 -32.04 -11.84 12.38
CA SER A 85 -32.38 -13.19 12.87
C SER A 85 -33.24 -13.14 14.13
N VAL A 86 -32.89 -12.28 15.09
CA VAL A 86 -33.69 -12.07 16.31
C VAL A 86 -35.05 -11.48 15.97
N SER A 87 -35.10 -10.48 15.09
CA SER A 87 -36.35 -9.87 14.63
C SER A 87 -37.25 -10.88 13.93
N ALA A 88 -36.69 -11.72 13.04
CA ALA A 88 -37.42 -12.79 12.38
C ALA A 88 -37.92 -13.83 13.38
N TRP A 89 -37.07 -14.23 14.35
CA TRP A 89 -37.47 -15.16 15.40
C TRP A 89 -38.67 -14.62 16.16
N TRP A 90 -38.56 -13.43 16.75
CA TRP A 90 -39.63 -12.82 17.53
C TRP A 90 -40.89 -12.55 16.69
N GLY A 91 -40.72 -12.03 15.47
CA GLY A 91 -41.83 -11.72 14.56
C GLY A 91 -42.63 -12.96 14.17
N LEU A 92 -41.96 -14.03 13.74
CA LEU A 92 -42.61 -15.29 13.40
C LEU A 92 -43.18 -15.97 14.65
N GLY A 93 -42.50 -15.81 15.79
CA GLY A 93 -42.93 -16.31 17.10
C GLY A 93 -44.33 -15.86 17.51
N GLN A 94 -44.78 -14.68 17.07
CA GLN A 94 -46.14 -14.20 17.35
C GLN A 94 -47.24 -14.99 16.63
N PHE A 95 -46.91 -15.71 15.54
CA PHE A 95 -47.88 -16.47 14.75
C PHE A 95 -47.84 -17.96 15.06
N ILE A 96 -46.64 -18.51 15.31
CA ILE A 96 -46.43 -19.97 15.44
C ILE A 96 -45.75 -20.40 16.75
N GLY A 97 -45.42 -19.46 17.63
CA GLY A 97 -44.68 -19.71 18.86
C GLY A 97 -43.16 -19.64 18.68
N ASN A 98 -42.46 -19.17 19.72
CA ASN A 98 -41.02 -18.92 19.69
C ASN A 98 -40.18 -20.18 19.42
N GLN A 99 -40.66 -21.36 19.82
CA GLN A 99 -39.97 -22.63 19.69
C GLN A 99 -39.91 -23.07 18.22
N TRP A 100 -41.04 -23.01 17.52
CA TRP A 100 -41.13 -23.33 16.09
C TRP A 100 -40.46 -22.28 15.22
N SER A 101 -40.60 -21.01 15.61
CA SER A 101 -39.87 -19.92 14.98
C SER A 101 -38.34 -20.11 15.02
N ALA A 102 -37.81 -20.47 16.19
CA ALA A 102 -36.38 -20.77 16.36
C ALA A 102 -35.90 -21.85 15.38
N LEU A 103 -36.66 -22.93 15.24
CA LEU A 103 -36.32 -24.04 14.34
C LEU A 103 -36.31 -23.60 12.86
N ILE A 104 -37.26 -22.75 12.45
CA ILE A 104 -37.29 -22.21 11.09
C ILE A 104 -36.08 -21.32 10.84
N VAL A 105 -35.79 -20.37 11.73
CA VAL A 105 -34.62 -19.48 11.58
C VAL A 105 -33.32 -20.28 11.59
N ALA A 106 -33.20 -21.30 12.45
CA ALA A 106 -32.05 -22.20 12.48
C ALA A 106 -31.91 -22.99 11.17
N LEU A 107 -33.01 -23.50 10.60
CA LEU A 107 -32.99 -24.21 9.32
C LEU A 107 -32.54 -23.30 8.17
N VAL A 108 -33.00 -22.05 8.14
CA VAL A 108 -32.55 -21.05 7.16
C VAL A 108 -31.04 -20.85 7.26
N TRP A 109 -30.51 -20.67 8.47
CA TRP A 109 -29.06 -20.53 8.67
C TRP A 109 -28.28 -21.80 8.33
N ALA A 110 -28.84 -22.99 8.58
CA ALA A 110 -28.21 -24.24 8.17
C ALA A 110 -28.06 -24.34 6.64
N VAL A 111 -29.08 -23.91 5.88
CA VAL A 111 -29.02 -23.86 4.42
C VAL A 111 -27.98 -22.83 3.95
N VAL A 112 -27.96 -21.63 4.54
CA VAL A 112 -26.96 -20.60 4.22
C VAL A 112 -25.54 -21.09 4.52
N ALA A 113 -25.32 -21.71 5.68
CA ALA A 113 -24.04 -22.26 6.08
C ALA A 113 -23.56 -23.37 5.12
N LEU A 114 -24.46 -24.28 4.73
CA LEU A 114 -24.15 -25.33 3.76
C LEU A 114 -23.76 -24.73 2.40
N ALA A 115 -24.53 -23.75 1.90
CA ALA A 115 -24.24 -23.08 0.64
C ALA A 115 -22.87 -22.37 0.67
N LEU A 116 -22.56 -21.63 1.75
CA LEU A 116 -21.28 -20.97 1.93
C LEU A 116 -20.11 -21.97 2.04
N ALA A 117 -20.30 -23.08 2.75
CA ALA A 117 -19.29 -24.12 2.88
C ALA A 117 -18.98 -24.78 1.52
N LEU A 118 -20.01 -25.04 0.70
CA LEU A 118 -19.85 -25.59 -0.64
C LEU A 118 -19.19 -24.58 -1.59
N ALA A 119 -19.60 -23.32 -1.56
CA ALA A 119 -18.99 -22.25 -2.34
C ALA A 119 -17.52 -22.05 -1.96
N GLY A 120 -17.21 -21.96 -0.66
CA GLY A 120 -15.84 -21.83 -0.15
C GLY A 120 -14.98 -23.04 -0.53
N ARG A 121 -15.52 -24.26 -0.41
CA ARG A 121 -14.84 -25.48 -0.89
C ARG A 121 -14.56 -25.43 -2.39
N SER A 122 -15.50 -24.92 -3.20
CA SER A 122 -15.31 -24.80 -4.65
C SER A 122 -14.21 -23.79 -4.99
N GLU A 123 -14.13 -22.68 -4.26
CA GLU A 123 -13.14 -21.64 -4.50
C GLU A 123 -11.75 -22.10 -4.07
N LEU A 124 -11.63 -22.73 -2.90
CA LEU A 124 -10.39 -23.36 -2.45
C LEU A 124 -9.85 -24.40 -3.43
N ARG A 125 -10.74 -25.17 -4.08
CA ARG A 125 -10.36 -26.14 -5.12
C ARG A 125 -9.92 -25.50 -6.44
N ARG A 126 -10.37 -24.26 -6.73
CA ARG A 126 -9.97 -23.52 -7.94
C ARG A 126 -8.60 -22.88 -7.81
N ILE A 127 -8.15 -22.63 -6.58
CA ILE A 127 -6.76 -22.23 -6.31
C ILE A 127 -5.87 -23.44 -6.69
N ARG A 128 -5.33 -23.42 -7.91
CA ARG A 128 -4.42 -24.45 -8.46
C ARG A 128 -3.29 -24.72 -7.45
N GLY A 129 -3.26 -25.91 -6.87
CA GLY A 129 -2.08 -26.42 -6.16
C GLY A 129 -2.13 -26.44 -4.63
N LEU A 130 -3.26 -26.72 -3.99
CA LEU A 130 -3.16 -27.57 -2.80
C LEU A 130 -2.88 -28.99 -3.32
N PRO A 131 -1.62 -29.50 -3.29
CA PRO A 131 -1.44 -30.94 -3.46
C PRO A 131 -2.38 -31.62 -2.45
N ASP A 132 -3.00 -32.73 -2.84
CA ASP A 132 -3.56 -33.65 -1.87
C ASP A 132 -2.38 -34.14 -1.02
N THR A 133 -2.01 -33.35 0.01
CA THR A 133 -0.82 -33.56 0.84
C THR A 133 -0.91 -34.90 1.57
N THR A 134 -2.07 -35.54 1.58
CA THR A 134 -2.28 -36.90 2.06
C THR A 134 -1.71 -37.97 1.13
N ASP A 135 -1.65 -37.74 -0.19
CA ASP A 135 -1.08 -38.69 -1.17
C ASP A 135 0.45 -38.60 -1.30
N THR A 136 1.02 -37.40 -1.15
CA THR A 136 2.49 -37.22 -1.19
C THR A 136 3.15 -37.71 0.10
N LEU A 137 2.52 -37.52 1.27
CA LEU A 137 3.05 -38.02 2.55
C LEU A 137 2.97 -39.55 2.63
N SER A 138 1.95 -40.18 2.02
CA SER A 138 1.83 -41.64 1.97
C SER A 138 2.87 -42.30 1.04
N LYS A 139 3.50 -41.54 0.14
CA LYS A 139 4.52 -42.03 -0.81
C LYS A 139 5.96 -41.93 -0.31
N ILE A 140 6.22 -41.37 0.88
CA ILE A 140 7.59 -41.27 1.43
C ILE A 140 7.75 -42.03 2.77
N PRO A 141 7.56 -43.37 2.83
CA PRO A 141 7.95 -44.16 4.00
C PRO A 141 9.44 -44.58 4.00
N ASN A 142 10.19 -44.42 2.91
CA ASN A 142 11.54 -45.01 2.79
C ASN A 142 12.72 -44.02 2.85
N ALA A 143 12.49 -42.72 3.05
CA ALA A 143 13.58 -41.75 3.20
C ALA A 143 14.03 -41.52 4.66
N VAL A 144 13.30 -42.06 5.65
CA VAL A 144 13.60 -41.91 7.08
C VAL A 144 14.28 -43.16 7.68
N LYS A 145 14.25 -44.31 6.99
CA LYS A 145 15.11 -45.45 7.34
C LYS A 145 16.46 -45.27 6.66
N GLY A 146 17.36 -44.62 7.39
CA GLY A 146 18.75 -44.43 7.01
C GLY A 146 19.40 -45.72 6.54
N GLN A 147 20.22 -45.57 5.52
CA GLN A 147 21.18 -46.54 5.03
C GLN A 147 22.15 -46.90 6.17
N GLU A 148 21.84 -47.92 6.95
CA GLU A 148 22.88 -48.71 7.61
C GLU A 148 23.45 -49.68 6.56
N GLU A 149 24.28 -49.14 5.66
CA GLU A 149 25.29 -49.96 4.98
C GLU A 149 26.28 -50.43 6.05
N VAL A 150 25.93 -51.56 6.67
CA VAL A 150 26.83 -52.35 7.51
C VAL A 150 27.87 -52.96 6.58
N ASN A 151 29.01 -52.28 6.54
CA ASN A 151 30.33 -52.77 6.19
C ASN A 151 30.52 -54.26 6.55
N ARG A 152 30.78 -55.10 5.55
CA ARG A 152 31.47 -56.39 5.69
C ARG A 152 32.36 -56.64 4.48
#